data_AF-A0A3C1FRN5-F1
#
_entry.id   AF-A0A3C1FRN5-F1
#
_cell.length_a   1.000
_cell.length_b   1.000
_cell.length_c   1.000
_cell.angle_alpha   90.00
_cell.angle_beta   90.00
_cell.angle_gamma   90.00
#
_symmetry.space_group_name_H-M   'P 1'
#
loop_
_entity.id
_entity.type
_entity.pdbx_description
1 polymer ?
#
loop_
_entity_poly.entity_id
_entity_poly.type
_entity_poly.pdbx_seq_one_letter_code
_entity_poly.pdbx_strand_id
1 'polypeptide(L)'
;ALRDKVSVEVHNKPAAQESEVVIDLASGNSHSATANVAIPALDLDLQWEKLLAKFHAIADPVMGHGRASELAAAIADLENCENFAEVAQLMRVH
;
A
#
# COMPACT_ATOMS: atom_id res chain seq x y z
N ALA A 1 -22.32 -3.34 -14.17
CA ALA A 1 -23.33 -2.62 -13.39
C ALA A 1 -22.79 -1.34 -12.74
N LEU A 2 -21.87 -1.40 -11.76
CA LEU A 2 -21.31 -0.19 -11.15
C LEU A 2 -20.25 0.50 -12.03
N ARG A 3 -19.37 -0.29 -12.65
CA ARG A 3 -18.35 0.23 -13.59
C ARG A 3 -18.95 1.04 -14.74
N ASP A 4 -20.14 0.66 -15.20
CA ASP A 4 -20.84 1.32 -16.31
C ASP A 4 -21.32 2.74 -15.95
N LYS A 5 -21.27 3.10 -14.66
CA LYS A 5 -21.62 4.42 -14.12
C LYS A 5 -20.39 5.28 -13.80
N VAL A 6 -19.19 4.82 -14.13
CA VAL A 6 -17.95 5.54 -13.85
C VAL A 6 -17.51 6.27 -15.11
N SER A 7 -17.40 7.59 -15.03
CA SER A 7 -16.67 8.42 -15.99
C SER A 7 -15.29 8.79 -15.44
N VAL A 8 -14.33 9.01 -16.32
CA VAL A 8 -12.99 9.48 -15.97
C VAL A 8 -12.71 10.77 -16.72
N GLU A 9 -12.42 11.82 -15.97
CA GLU A 9 -12.06 13.12 -16.52
C GLU A 9 -10.58 13.41 -16.22
N VAL A 10 -9.83 13.79 -17.26
CA VAL A 10 -8.42 14.15 -17.11
C VAL A 10 -8.33 15.65 -16.92
N HIS A 11 -7.85 16.07 -15.75
CA HIS A 11 -7.66 17.49 -15.46
C HIS A 11 -6.22 17.92 -15.79
N ASN A 12 -6.06 18.88 -16.70
CA ASN A 12 -4.79 19.57 -16.92
C ASN A 12 -4.63 20.69 -15.88
N LYS A 13 -4.47 20.33 -14.61
CA LYS A 13 -4.11 21.28 -13.54
C LYS A 13 -2.59 21.22 -13.27
N PRO A 14 -1.94 22.33 -12.91
CA PRO A 14 -0.48 22.38 -12.67
C PRO A 14 0.01 21.44 -11.55
N ALA A 15 -0.87 21.03 -10.63
CA ALA A 15 -0.61 20.06 -9.57
C ALA A 15 -1.10 18.66 -9.99
N ALA A 16 -0.39 18.02 -10.91
CA ALA A 16 -0.80 16.76 -11.56
C ALA A 16 -0.73 15.48 -10.69
N GLN A 17 -0.81 15.61 -9.35
CA GLN A 17 -0.66 14.47 -8.42
C GLN A 17 -1.89 14.22 -7.55
N GLU A 18 -2.99 14.91 -7.87
CA GLU A 18 -4.25 14.82 -7.16
C GLU A 18 -5.28 14.01 -7.97
N SER A 19 -5.94 13.06 -7.31
CA SER A 19 -7.08 12.33 -7.84
C SER A 19 -8.30 12.65 -6.99
N GLU A 20 -9.39 13.08 -7.63
CA GLU A 20 -10.68 13.32 -6.98
C GLU A 20 -11.67 12.26 -7.43
N VAL A 21 -12.46 11.77 -6.49
CA VAL A 21 -13.58 10.88 -6.74
C VAL A 21 -14.84 11.58 -6.27
N VAL A 22 -15.81 11.72 -7.15
CA VAL A 22 -17.14 12.27 -6.86
C VAL A 22 -18.17 11.16 -7.01
N ILE A 23 -19.09 11.05 -6.05
CA ILE A 23 -20.16 10.05 -6.02
C ILE A 23 -21.52 10.74 -5.99
N ASP A 24 -22.16 10.69 -7.17
CA ASP A 24 -23.57 10.88 -7.47
C ASP A 24 -24.55 9.93 -6.76
N LEU A 25 -25.21 10.31 -5.66
CA LEU A 25 -26.28 9.48 -5.08
C LEU A 25 -27.62 9.70 -5.80
N ALA A 26 -28.41 8.64 -5.95
CA ALA A 26 -29.75 8.71 -6.55
C ALA A 26 -30.72 9.63 -5.78
N SER A 27 -30.44 9.92 -4.51
CA SER A 27 -31.18 10.92 -3.71
C SER A 27 -30.88 12.37 -4.10
N GLY A 28 -29.95 12.60 -5.04
CA GLY A 28 -29.49 13.92 -5.47
C GLY A 28 -28.33 14.50 -4.65
N ASN A 29 -27.87 13.79 -3.61
CA ASN A 29 -26.70 14.20 -2.84
C ASN A 29 -25.40 13.81 -3.55
N SER A 30 -24.36 14.61 -3.38
CA SER A 30 -23.02 14.33 -3.90
C SER A 30 -21.98 14.27 -2.78
N HIS A 31 -21.04 13.34 -2.89
CA HIS A 31 -19.89 13.23 -2.00
C HIS A 31 -18.61 13.27 -2.82
N SER A 32 -17.64 14.08 -2.42
CA SER A 32 -16.31 14.09 -3.02
C SER A 32 -15.22 13.71 -2.02
N ALA A 33 -14.19 13.05 -2.52
CA ALA A 33 -12.98 12.75 -1.77
C ALA A 33 -11.76 12.89 -2.68
N THR A 34 -10.69 13.45 -2.12
CA THR A 34 -9.49 13.77 -2.88
C THR A 34 -8.28 13.11 -2.23
N ALA A 35 -7.40 12.55 -3.07
CA ALA A 35 -6.16 11.93 -2.64
C ALA A 35 -5.00 12.52 -3.45
N ASN A 36 -3.98 12.99 -2.74
CA ASN A 36 -2.75 13.50 -3.33
C ASN A 36 -1.57 12.60 -2.92
N VAL A 37 -1.01 11.89 -3.89
CA VAL A 37 0.09 10.94 -3.67
C VAL A 37 1.46 11.60 -3.51
N ALA A 38 1.54 12.92 -3.72
CA ALA A 38 2.75 13.70 -3.49
C ALA A 38 2.99 14.04 -2.02
N ILE A 39 1.94 13.97 -1.20
CA ILE A 39 2.02 14.27 0.23
C ILE A 39 2.50 12.98 0.92
N PRO A 40 3.72 12.95 1.49
CA PRO A 40 4.16 11.79 2.23
C PRO A 40 3.24 11.59 3.44
N ALA A 41 2.90 10.34 3.74
CA ALA A 41 2.14 10.07 4.95
C ALA A 41 3.00 10.40 6.16
N LEU A 42 2.49 11.27 7.03
CA LEU A 42 3.20 11.72 8.22
C LEU A 42 3.25 10.64 9.30
N ASP A 43 2.28 9.73 9.27
CA ASP A 43 2.17 8.61 10.19
C ASP A 43 2.94 7.41 9.64
N LEU A 44 4.19 7.28 10.09
CA LEU A 44 5.08 6.19 9.66
C LEU A 44 4.64 4.83 10.22
N ASP A 45 4.00 4.79 11.38
CA ASP A 45 3.51 3.55 11.98
C ASP A 45 2.36 2.98 11.13
N LEU A 46 1.39 3.83 10.76
CA LEU A 46 0.31 3.43 9.87
C LEU A 46 0.82 3.06 8.47
N GLN A 47 1.87 3.72 7.98
CA GLN A 47 2.52 3.29 6.73
C GLN A 47 3.14 1.91 6.85
N TRP A 48 3.85 1.64 7.95
CA TRP A 48 4.46 0.35 8.23
C TRP A 48 3.41 -0.75 8.27
N GLU A 49 2.30 -0.56 9.00
CA GLU A 49 1.19 -1.53 9.05
C GLU A 49 0.64 -1.86 7.66
N LYS A 50 0.44 -0.84 6.81
CA LYS A 50 -0.04 -1.04 5.43
C LYS A 50 0.96 -1.81 4.57
N LEU A 51 2.25 -1.50 4.70
CA LEU A 51 3.31 -2.19 3.98
C LEU A 51 3.43 -3.65 4.44
N LEU A 52 3.35 -3.90 5.75
CA LEU A 52 3.39 -5.24 6.32
C LEU A 52 2.19 -6.08 5.88
N ALA A 53 0.99 -5.51 5.89
CA ALA A 53 -0.21 -6.18 5.37
C ALA A 53 -0.08 -6.53 3.88
N LYS A 54 0.45 -5.61 3.06
CA LYS A 54 0.72 -5.86 1.64
C LYS A 54 1.79 -6.94 1.44
N PHE A 55 2.84 -6.91 2.26
CA PHE A 55 3.90 -7.91 2.24
C PHE A 55 3.31 -9.30 2.51
N HIS A 56 2.54 -9.49 3.58
CA HIS A 56 1.90 -10.79 3.88
C HIS A 56 0.95 -11.25 2.78
N ALA A 57 0.17 -10.34 2.19
CA ALA A 57 -0.73 -10.68 1.08
C ALA A 57 0.01 -11.24 -0.17
N ILE A 58 1.29 -10.89 -0.34
CA ILE A 58 2.12 -11.33 -1.47
C ILE A 58 3.05 -12.48 -1.10
N ALA A 59 3.66 -12.44 0.09
CA ALA A 59 4.69 -13.36 0.53
C ALA A 59 4.09 -14.65 1.12
N ASP A 60 3.03 -14.56 1.91
CA ASP A 60 2.44 -15.72 2.58
C ASP A 60 2.07 -16.84 1.59
N PRO A 61 1.47 -16.57 0.41
CA PRO A 61 1.17 -17.59 -0.58
C PRO A 61 2.41 -18.26 -1.21
N VAL A 62 3.56 -17.60 -1.18
CA VAL A 62 4.79 -18.05 -1.88
C VAL A 62 5.74 -18.79 -0.93
N MET A 63 5.93 -18.27 0.29
CA MET A 63 6.90 -18.82 1.24
C MET A 63 6.28 -19.32 2.55
N GLY A 64 4.97 -19.18 2.71
CA GLY A 64 4.24 -19.52 3.93
C GLY A 64 4.31 -18.41 4.98
N HIS A 65 3.21 -18.26 5.74
CA HIS A 65 3.04 -17.20 6.74
C HIS A 65 4.18 -17.14 7.77
N GLY A 66 4.63 -18.28 8.31
CA GLY A 66 5.69 -18.32 9.32
C GLY A 66 7.00 -17.70 8.84
N ARG A 67 7.50 -18.14 7.67
CA ARG A 67 8.72 -17.60 7.07
C ARG A 67 8.56 -16.13 6.67
N ALA A 68 7.39 -15.75 6.16
CA ALA A 68 7.10 -14.36 5.84
C ALA A 68 7.18 -13.48 7.10
N SER A 69 6.58 -13.91 8.21
CA SER A 69 6.65 -13.20 9.49
C SER A 69 8.07 -13.08 10.04
N GLU A 70 8.88 -14.14 9.95
CA GLU A 70 10.30 -14.09 10.32
C GLU A 70 11.09 -13.08 9.47
N LEU A 71 10.87 -13.06 8.15
CA LEU A 71 11.52 -12.11 7.26
C LEU A 71 11.07 -10.66 7.55
N ALA A 72 9.79 -10.43 7.80
CA ALA A 72 9.28 -9.12 8.15
C ALA A 72 9.88 -8.59 9.45
N ALA A 73 10.01 -9.43 10.47
CA ALA A 73 10.67 -9.08 11.73
C ALA A 73 12.15 -8.75 11.52
N ALA A 74 12.88 -9.54 10.73
CA ALA A 74 14.28 -9.29 10.42
C ALA A 74 14.49 -7.99 9.61
N ILE A 75 13.55 -7.62 8.74
CA ILE A 75 13.58 -6.34 8.02
C ILE A 75 13.29 -5.16 8.96
N ALA A 76 12.37 -5.32 9.91
CA ALA A 76 12.05 -4.28 10.89
C ALA A 76 13.26 -3.96 11.79
N ASP A 77 14.09 -4.96 12.09
CA ASP A 77 15.29 -4.85 12.91
C ASP A 77 16.59 -4.74 12.08
N LEU A 78 16.48 -4.39 10.80
CA LEU A 78 17.61 -4.42 9.86
C LEU A 78 18.77 -3.50 10.28
N GLU A 79 18.45 -2.40 10.96
CA GLU A 79 19.45 -1.46 11.49
C GLU A 79 20.39 -2.08 12.55
N ASN A 80 19.93 -3.13 13.23
CA ASN A 80 20.70 -3.88 14.23
C ASN A 80 21.29 -5.19 13.68
N CYS A 81 21.12 -5.45 12.38
CA CYS A 81 21.62 -6.66 11.74
C CYS A 81 23.16 -6.63 11.61
N GLU A 82 23.84 -7.52 12.32
CA GLU A 82 25.30 -7.67 12.22
C GLU A 82 25.74 -8.34 10.90
N ASN A 83 24.89 -9.20 10.35
CA ASN A 83 25.19 -9.99 9.17
C ASN A 83 23.99 -10.14 8.22
N PHE A 84 24.00 -9.36 7.14
CA PHE A 84 22.94 -9.39 6.14
C PHE A 84 22.73 -10.75 5.47
N ALA A 85 23.71 -11.66 5.48
CA ALA A 85 23.56 -13.00 4.92
C ALA A 85 22.44 -13.80 5.61
N GLU A 86 22.19 -13.54 6.89
CA GLU A 86 21.13 -14.18 7.68
C GLU A 86 19.74 -13.75 7.17
N VAL A 87 19.57 -12.45 6.92
CA VAL A 87 18.34 -11.90 6.32
C VAL A 87 18.15 -12.44 4.89
N ALA A 88 19.23 -12.47 4.09
CA ALA A 88 19.18 -12.98 2.72
C ALA A 88 18.78 -14.47 2.64
N GLN A 89 19.10 -15.26 3.67
CA GLN A 89 18.70 -16.66 3.73
C GLN A 89 17.18 -16.85 3.91
N LEU A 90 16.53 -15.93 4.63
CA LEU A 90 15.08 -15.92 4.80
C LEU A 90 14.34 -15.63 3.48
N MET A 91 14.93 -14.82 2.60
CA MET A 91 14.36 -14.47 1.28
C MET A 91 14.34 -15.61 0.27
N ARG A 92 15.06 -16.71 0.52
CA ARG A 92 15.09 -17.85 -0.40
C ARG A 92 13.75 -18.58 -0.38
N VAL A 93 13.18 -18.79 -1.57
CA VAL A 93 12.00 -19.65 -1.79
C VAL A 93 12.53 -20.96 -2.39
N HIS A 94 12.13 -22.11 -1.82
CA HIS A 94 12.49 -23.44 -2.34
C HIS A 94 11.45 -23.94 -3.33
#